data_AF-A0A8T6WQP7-F1
#
_entry.id   AF-A0A8T6WQP7-F1
#
_cell.length_a   1.000
_cell.length_b   1.000
_cell.length_c   1.000
_cell.angle_alpha   90.00
_cell.angle_beta   90.00
_cell.angle_gamma   90.00
#
_symmetry.space_group_name_H-M   'P 1'
#
loop_
_entity.id
_entity.type
_entity.pdbx_description
1 polymer ?
#
loop_
_entity_poly.entity_id
_entity_poly.type
_entity_poly.pdbx_seq_one_letter_code
_entity_poly.pdbx_strand_id
1 'polypeptide(L)'
;KLLYDEPVDIESLARRLGDISQVYTQHAGVRPFGVSMVIGGVDSQGSGVYTTDPSGSYKGYKAVAVGRKSDDANKMLIDRYVDELSLDQAIKLSIEVIKEASDEEMTSNNIKIAVVPSDTAVFKRLSVQEVDEHLG
;
A
#
# COMPACT_ATOMS: atom_id res chain seq x y z
N LYS A 1 -4.53 -23.83 -13.17
CA LYS A 1 -3.37 -24.71 -12.88
C LYS A 1 -2.31 -23.83 -12.25
N LEU A 2 -1.90 -24.08 -11.00
CA LEU A 2 -0.78 -23.38 -10.40
C LEU A 2 0.49 -23.79 -11.16
N LEU A 3 1.25 -22.82 -11.65
CA LEU A 3 2.48 -23.04 -12.45
C LEU A 3 3.69 -23.29 -11.55
N TYR A 4 3.68 -22.71 -10.35
CA TYR A 4 4.70 -22.82 -9.33
C TYR A 4 4.04 -23.24 -8.01
N ASP A 5 4.72 -24.07 -7.22
CA ASP A 5 4.27 -24.53 -5.90
C ASP A 5 4.82 -23.62 -4.77
N GLU A 6 5.03 -22.35 -5.10
CA GLU A 6 5.59 -21.33 -4.22
C GLU A 6 4.67 -20.09 -4.22
N PRO A 7 4.60 -19.35 -3.10
CA PRO A 7 3.91 -18.06 -3.08
C PRO A 7 4.48 -17.09 -4.12
N VAL A 8 3.60 -16.28 -4.72
CA VAL A 8 4.02 -15.23 -5.67
C VAL A 8 4.76 -14.11 -4.91
N ASP A 9 5.84 -13.60 -5.49
CA ASP A 9 6.51 -12.39 -4.99
C ASP A 9 5.68 -11.14 -5.30
N ILE A 10 5.81 -10.12 -4.46
CA ILE A 10 4.96 -8.92 -4.48
C ILE A 10 5.17 -8.15 -5.78
N GLU A 11 6.40 -8.10 -6.28
CA GLU A 11 6.73 -7.41 -7.53
C GLU A 11 6.09 -8.09 -8.73
N SER A 12 6.17 -9.42 -8.82
CA SER A 12 5.53 -10.20 -9.88
C SER A 12 4.02 -10.01 -9.88
N LEU A 13 3.39 -9.92 -8.70
CA LEU A 13 1.97 -9.59 -8.59
C LEU A 13 1.70 -8.17 -9.12
N ALA A 14 2.46 -7.16 -8.68
CA ALA A 14 2.29 -5.78 -9.12
C ALA A 14 2.48 -5.62 -10.64
N ARG A 15 3.55 -6.23 -11.18
CA ARG A 15 3.82 -6.30 -12.63
C ARG A 15 2.68 -6.94 -13.38
N ARG A 16 2.17 -8.09 -12.91
CA ARG A 16 1.05 -8.77 -13.56
C ARG A 16 -0.22 -7.92 -13.59
N LEU A 17 -0.50 -7.18 -12.51
CA LEU A 17 -1.61 -6.22 -12.47
C LEU A 17 -1.40 -5.04 -13.43
N GLY A 18 -0.15 -4.58 -13.56
CA GLY A 18 0.27 -3.58 -14.54
C GLY A 18 0.06 -4.04 -15.98
N ASP A 19 0.53 -5.24 -16.32
CA ASP A 19 0.35 -5.85 -17.64
C ASP A 19 -1.13 -5.99 -18.02
N ILE A 20 -1.96 -6.44 -17.06
CA ILE A 20 -3.42 -6.51 -17.26
C ILE A 20 -3.98 -5.12 -17.54
N SER A 21 -3.60 -4.11 -16.75
CA SER A 21 -4.06 -2.73 -16.96
C SER A 21 -3.62 -2.17 -18.31
N GLN A 22 -2.38 -2.44 -18.73
CA GLN A 22 -1.81 -1.98 -20.00
C GLN A 22 -2.58 -2.54 -21.21
N VAL A 23 -3.02 -3.79 -21.18
CA VAL A 23 -3.84 -4.37 -22.26
C VAL A 23 -5.10 -3.53 -22.52
N TYR A 24 -5.70 -2.97 -21.46
CA TYR A 24 -6.90 -2.13 -21.57
C TYR A 24 -6.61 -0.68 -22.00
N THR A 25 -5.34 -0.27 -22.09
CA THR A 25 -4.95 1.03 -22.68
C THR A 25 -4.67 0.95 -24.17
N GLN A 26 -4.33 -0.24 -24.67
CA GLN A 26 -3.91 -0.45 -26.07
C GLN A 26 -5.05 -0.92 -26.99
N HIS A 27 -6.12 -1.50 -26.45
CA HIS A 27 -7.25 -1.95 -27.26
C HIS A 27 -8.33 -0.87 -27.40
N ALA A 28 -8.68 -0.54 -28.64
CA ALA A 28 -9.83 0.31 -28.93
C ALA A 28 -11.14 -0.39 -28.50
N GLY A 29 -12.06 0.36 -27.90
CA GLY A 29 -13.38 -0.16 -27.51
C GLY A 29 -13.47 -0.73 -26.09
N VAL A 30 -12.37 -0.75 -25.33
CA VAL A 30 -12.39 -1.06 -23.88
C VAL A 30 -12.03 0.18 -23.06
N ARG A 31 -12.51 0.24 -21.82
CA ARG A 31 -12.20 1.34 -20.90
C ARG A 31 -10.98 0.95 -20.04
N PRO A 32 -9.96 1.80 -19.92
CA PRO A 32 -8.87 1.61 -18.97
C PRO A 32 -9.37 1.54 -17.52
N PHE A 33 -8.63 0.85 -16.66
CA PHE A 33 -8.87 0.87 -15.22
C PHE A 33 -8.47 2.22 -14.64
N GLY A 34 -9.45 3.05 -14.27
CA GLY A 34 -9.24 4.37 -13.66
C GLY A 34 -8.85 4.31 -12.18
N VAL A 35 -7.95 3.40 -11.79
CA VAL A 35 -7.53 3.17 -10.41
C VAL A 35 -6.02 3.02 -10.32
N SER A 36 -5.44 3.58 -9.27
CA SER A 36 -4.09 3.23 -8.82
C SER A 36 -4.19 2.30 -7.61
N MET A 37 -3.32 1.29 -7.56
CA MET A 37 -3.31 0.30 -6.47
C MET A 37 -2.02 0.45 -5.65
N VAL A 38 -2.11 0.15 -4.36
CA VAL A 38 -0.95 -0.08 -3.49
C VAL A 38 -0.96 -1.56 -3.12
N ILE A 39 0.14 -2.24 -3.38
CA ILE A 39 0.35 -3.65 -3.10
C ILE A 39 1.48 -3.73 -2.07
N GLY A 40 1.14 -4.11 -0.85
CA GLY A 40 2.11 -4.31 0.24
C GLY A 40 2.08 -5.75 0.74
N GLY A 41 3.22 -6.27 1.15
CA GLY A 41 3.32 -7.62 1.69
C GLY A 41 4.72 -7.95 2.20
N VAL A 42 4.90 -9.22 2.53
CA VAL A 42 6.19 -9.83 2.89
C VAL A 42 6.36 -11.09 2.04
N ASP A 43 7.47 -11.19 1.32
CA ASP A 43 7.82 -12.35 0.51
C ASP A 43 9.25 -12.82 0.80
N SER A 44 9.80 -13.69 -0.05
CA SER A 44 11.17 -14.22 0.10
C SER A 44 12.28 -13.16 0.08
N GLN A 45 12.00 -11.96 -0.44
CA GLN A 45 12.92 -10.81 -0.49
C GLN A 45 12.71 -9.85 0.69
N GLY A 46 11.72 -10.10 1.55
CA GLY A 46 11.38 -9.28 2.70
C GLY A 46 10.10 -8.47 2.51
N SER A 47 9.93 -7.41 3.30
CA SER A 47 8.79 -6.51 3.19
C SER A 47 8.93 -5.56 2.00
N GLY A 48 7.87 -5.39 1.22
CA GLY A 48 7.87 -4.51 0.05
C GLY A 48 6.52 -3.83 -0.18
N VAL A 49 6.58 -2.63 -0.76
CA VAL A 49 5.40 -1.88 -1.21
C VAL A 49 5.60 -1.45 -2.66
N TYR A 50 4.61 -1.75 -3.49
CA TYR A 50 4.57 -1.41 -4.89
C TYR A 50 3.28 -0.67 -5.22
N THR A 51 3.30 0.19 -6.22
CA THR A 51 2.08 0.78 -6.78
C THR A 51 1.91 0.37 -8.23
N THR A 52 0.67 0.41 -8.69
CA THR A 52 0.32 0.41 -10.12
C THR A 52 -0.52 1.63 -10.44
N ASP A 53 -0.45 2.12 -11.68
CA ASP A 53 -1.30 3.21 -12.17
C ASP A 53 -2.11 2.80 -13.43
N PRO A 54 -3.10 3.60 -13.86
CA PRO A 54 -3.95 3.30 -15.02
C PRO A 54 -3.20 3.06 -16.34
N SER A 55 -1.95 3.50 -16.47
CA SER A 55 -1.14 3.25 -17.67
C SER A 55 -0.63 1.81 -17.76
N GLY A 56 -0.70 1.07 -16.65
CA GLY A 56 -0.07 -0.25 -16.49
C GLY A 56 1.35 -0.20 -15.95
N SER A 57 1.87 1.00 -15.63
CA SER A 57 3.16 1.13 -14.96
C SER A 57 3.06 0.60 -13.53
N TYR A 58 4.13 -0.04 -13.05
CA TYR A 58 4.29 -0.42 -11.65
C TYR A 58 5.63 0.11 -11.11
N LYS A 59 5.69 0.45 -9.81
CA LYS A 59 6.89 1.02 -9.16
C LYS A 59 6.99 0.57 -7.71
N GLY A 60 8.21 0.26 -7.24
CA GLY A 60 8.50 -0.07 -5.84
C GLY A 60 8.86 1.16 -5.01
N TYR A 61 8.50 1.15 -3.72
CA TYR A 61 8.71 2.25 -2.78
C TYR A 61 9.09 1.73 -1.39
N LYS A 62 9.78 2.57 -0.61
CA LYS A 62 9.94 2.36 0.84
C LYS A 62 8.68 2.77 1.62
N ALA A 63 8.05 3.86 1.21
CA ALA A 63 6.74 4.30 1.66
C ALA A 63 6.07 5.12 0.56
N VAL A 64 4.74 5.06 0.45
CA VAL A 64 3.99 5.77 -0.59
C VAL A 64 2.53 5.96 -0.17
N ALA A 65 1.98 7.12 -0.49
CA ALA A 65 0.56 7.42 -0.45
C ALA A 65 0.02 7.62 -1.86
N VAL A 66 -1.22 7.17 -2.11
CA VAL A 66 -1.95 7.38 -3.37
C VAL A 66 -3.33 7.98 -3.08
N GLY A 67 -3.90 8.67 -4.05
CA GLY A 67 -5.23 9.26 -3.95
C GLY A 67 -5.21 10.77 -3.70
N ARG A 68 -6.32 11.31 -3.18
CA ARG A 68 -6.46 12.75 -2.92
C ARG A 68 -5.40 13.20 -1.91
N LYS A 69 -4.72 14.32 -2.20
CA LYS A 69 -3.64 14.90 -1.38
C LYS A 69 -2.42 13.98 -1.18
N SER A 70 -2.21 13.00 -2.07
CA SER A 70 -1.01 12.14 -2.02
C SER A 70 0.29 12.93 -2.12
N ASP A 71 0.31 14.08 -2.80
CA ASP A 71 1.53 14.88 -2.95
C ASP A 71 2.03 15.42 -1.61
N ASP A 72 1.13 15.90 -0.74
CA ASP A 72 1.50 16.41 0.58
C ASP A 72 1.82 15.26 1.54
N ALA A 73 1.04 14.17 1.48
CA ALA A 73 1.33 12.94 2.22
C ALA A 73 2.72 12.37 1.86
N ASN A 74 3.06 12.33 0.58
CA ASN A 74 4.35 11.83 0.11
C ASN A 74 5.51 12.76 0.48
N LYS A 75 5.33 14.08 0.53
CA LYS A 75 6.35 15.00 1.08
C LYS A 75 6.65 14.67 2.54
N MET A 76 5.62 14.48 3.36
CA MET A 76 5.82 14.08 4.75
C MET A 76 6.52 12.72 4.89
N LEU A 77 6.15 11.74 4.05
CA LEU A 77 6.84 10.46 4.02
C LEU A 77 8.32 10.62 3.65
N ILE A 78 8.65 11.47 2.67
CA ILE A 78 10.04 11.77 2.31
C ILE A 78 10.80 12.38 3.50
N ASP A 79 10.17 13.28 4.25
CA ASP A 79 10.81 14.01 5.35
C ASP A 79 10.96 13.16 6.63
N ARG A 80 10.00 12.26 6.90
CA ARG A 80 9.86 11.58 8.21
C ARG A 80 10.18 10.09 8.18
N TYR A 81 10.12 9.44 7.03
CA TYR A 81 10.47 8.03 6.92
C TYR A 81 11.97 7.85 7.19
N VAL A 82 12.30 6.83 7.98
CA VAL A 82 13.66 6.33 8.16
C VAL A 82 13.66 4.82 7.92
N ASP A 83 14.82 4.27 7.56
CA ASP A 83 14.96 2.82 7.44
C ASP A 83 14.82 2.14 8.81
N GLU A 84 14.44 0.86 8.80
CA GLU A 84 14.33 0.01 10.00
C GLU A 84 13.30 0.45 11.05
N LEU A 85 12.21 1.11 10.63
CA LEU A 85 11.06 1.35 11.50
C LEU A 85 10.48 0.01 12.01
N SER A 86 10.17 -0.03 13.32
CA SER A 86 9.32 -1.10 13.86
C SER A 86 7.91 -1.00 13.28
N LEU A 87 7.15 -2.10 13.34
CA LEU A 87 5.77 -2.10 12.84
C LEU A 87 4.91 -1.04 13.53
N ASP A 88 5.04 -0.86 14.85
CA ASP A 88 4.34 0.18 15.60
C ASP A 88 4.73 1.60 15.15
N GLN A 89 6.02 1.84 14.90
CA GLN A 89 6.48 3.13 14.37
C GLN A 89 5.96 3.39 12.96
N ALA A 90 5.90 2.37 12.10
CA ALA A 90 5.35 2.48 10.75
C ALA A 90 3.83 2.76 10.77
N ILE A 91 3.08 2.14 11.70
CA ILE A 91 1.65 2.42 11.91
C ILE A 91 1.46 3.87 12.35
N LYS A 92 2.22 4.33 13.35
CA LYS A 92 2.14 5.71 13.85
C LYS A 92 2.47 6.75 12.78
N LEU A 93 3.54 6.53 12.00
CA LEU A 93 3.88 7.39 10.87
C LEU A 93 2.76 7.43 9.83
N SER A 94 2.18 6.27 9.50
CA SER A 94 1.07 6.19 8.55
C SER A 94 -0.17 6.95 9.03
N ILE A 95 -0.50 6.85 10.32
CA ILE A 95 -1.59 7.61 10.95
C ILE A 95 -1.32 9.11 10.87
N GLU A 96 -0.11 9.55 11.21
CA GLU A 96 0.26 10.96 11.18
C GLU A 96 0.17 11.55 9.76
N VAL A 97 0.66 10.82 8.77
CA VAL A 97 0.61 11.23 7.35
C VAL A 97 -0.83 11.34 6.86
N ILE A 98 -1.71 10.38 7.20
CA ILE A 98 -3.12 10.45 6.84
C ILE A 98 -3.81 11.61 7.58
N LYS A 99 -3.45 11.87 8.83
CA LYS A 99 -4.06 12.95 9.64
C LYS A 99 -3.79 14.32 9.04
N GLU A 100 -2.57 14.57 8.61
CA GLU A 100 -2.22 15.84 7.95
C GLU A 100 -2.87 15.96 6.55
N ALA A 101 -2.98 14.84 5.83
CA ALA A 101 -3.65 14.81 4.54
C ALA A 101 -5.19 14.86 4.65
N SER A 102 -5.77 14.61 5.83
CA SER A 102 -7.22 14.60 6.06
C SER A 102 -7.71 15.99 6.45
N ASP A 103 -8.87 16.39 5.92
CA ASP A 103 -9.61 17.57 6.40
C ASP A 103 -10.56 17.21 7.57
N GLU A 104 -10.69 15.93 7.90
CA GLU A 104 -11.61 15.38 8.88
C GLU A 104 -10.87 14.81 10.10
N GLU A 105 -11.50 14.89 11.27
CA GLU A 105 -11.01 14.25 12.48
C GLU A 105 -10.91 12.72 12.28
N MET A 106 -9.71 12.17 12.47
CA MET A 106 -9.50 10.73 12.38
C MET A 106 -9.99 10.01 13.63
N THR A 107 -10.77 8.97 13.41
CA THR A 107 -11.30 8.08 14.45
C THR A 107 -11.12 6.64 13.99
N SER A 108 -11.10 5.68 14.91
CA SER A 108 -11.04 4.25 14.57
C SER A 108 -12.19 3.74 13.71
N ASN A 109 -13.28 4.51 13.61
CA ASN A 109 -14.42 4.19 12.76
C ASN A 109 -14.27 4.67 11.30
N ASN A 110 -13.45 5.70 11.05
CA ASN A 110 -13.29 6.28 9.71
C ASN A 110 -11.97 5.89 9.02
N ILE A 111 -11.05 5.26 9.74
CA ILE A 111 -9.83 4.69 9.16
C ILE A 111 -9.80 3.18 9.29
N LYS A 112 -9.06 2.53 8.39
CA LYS A 112 -8.83 1.08 8.42
C LYS A 112 -7.34 0.85 8.28
N ILE A 113 -6.79 0.06 9.19
CA ILE A 113 -5.38 -0.29 9.20
C ILE A 113 -5.26 -1.80 9.00
N ALA A 114 -4.37 -2.20 8.10
CA ALA A 114 -4.01 -3.59 7.90
C ALA A 114 -2.48 -3.70 7.86
N VAL A 115 -1.98 -4.81 8.38
CA VAL A 115 -0.56 -5.07 8.54
C VAL A 115 -0.22 -6.46 8.02
N VAL A 116 1.03 -6.62 7.57
CA VAL A 116 1.63 -7.91 7.26
C VAL A 116 2.95 -7.97 8.04
N PRO A 117 2.96 -8.48 9.28
CA PRO A 117 4.17 -8.52 10.09
C PRO A 117 5.23 -9.41 9.46
N SER A 118 6.49 -8.97 9.43
CA SER A 118 7.58 -9.69 8.76
C SER A 118 7.94 -11.04 9.41
N ASP A 119 7.60 -11.23 10.68
CA ASP A 119 7.83 -12.47 11.43
C ASP A 119 6.83 -13.58 11.07
N THR A 120 5.61 -13.21 10.67
CA THR A 120 4.53 -14.15 10.36
C THR A 120 4.21 -14.20 8.87
N ALA A 121 4.46 -13.13 8.13
CA ALA A 121 4.02 -12.93 6.74
C ALA A 121 2.50 -13.14 6.54
N VAL A 122 1.71 -12.95 7.60
CA VAL A 122 0.24 -13.13 7.57
C VAL A 122 -0.44 -11.78 7.60
N PHE A 123 -1.33 -11.57 6.62
CA PHE A 123 -2.19 -10.39 6.57
C PHE A 123 -3.16 -10.37 7.76
N LYS A 124 -3.17 -9.25 8.48
CA LYS A 124 -4.11 -8.96 9.57
C LYS A 124 -4.73 -7.59 9.37
N ARG A 125 -6.07 -7.51 9.44
CA ARG A 125 -6.78 -6.24 9.64
C ARG A 125 -6.85 -5.96 11.12
N LEU A 126 -6.48 -4.76 11.54
CA LEU A 126 -6.65 -4.34 12.92
C LEU A 126 -8.14 -4.13 13.20
N SER A 127 -8.56 -4.53 14.39
CA SER A 127 -9.88 -4.23 14.94
C SER A 127 -10.00 -2.75 15.31
N VAL A 128 -11.23 -2.25 15.48
CA VAL A 128 -11.48 -0.87 15.92
C VAL A 128 -10.75 -0.56 17.23
N GLN A 129 -10.76 -1.52 18.17
CA GLN A 129 -10.05 -1.38 19.44
C GLN A 129 -8.53 -1.26 19.26
N GLU A 130 -7.92 -2.10 18.43
CA GLU A 130 -6.48 -2.01 18.14
C GLU A 130 -6.13 -0.71 17.41
N VAL A 131 -7.02 -0.18 16.57
CA VAL A 131 -6.83 1.13 15.94
C VAL A 131 -6.93 2.26 16.97
N ASP A 132 -7.89 2.19 17.91
CA ASP A 132 -8.02 3.16 19.00
C ASP A 132 -6.75 3.22 19.87
N GLU A 133 -6.13 2.07 20.16
CA GLU A 133 -4.86 1.99 20.90
C GLU A 133 -3.70 2.73 20.21
N HIS A 134 -3.74 2.85 18.88
CA HIS A 134 -2.76 3.62 18.11
C HIS A 134 -3.13 5.11 17.92
N LEU A 135 -4.40 5.48 18.13
CA LEU A 135 -4.89 6.85 18.01
C LEU A 135 -4.84 7.63 19.34
N GLY A 136 -4.90 6.94 20.48
CA GLY A 136 -4.75 7.49 21.83
C GLY A 136 -3.31 7.79 22.21
#